data_AF-A0A3B0VK21-F1
#
_entry.id   AF-A0A3B0VK21-F1
#
_cell.length_a   1.000
_cell.length_b   1.000
_cell.length_c   1.000
_cell.angle_alpha   90.00
_cell.angle_beta   90.00
_cell.angle_gamma   90.00
#
_symmetry.space_group_name_H-M   'P 1'
#
loop_
_entity.id
_entity.type
_entity.pdbx_description
1 polymer ?
#
loop_
_entity_poly.entity_id
_entity_poly.type
_entity_poly.pdbx_seq_one_letter_code
_entity_poly.pdbx_strand_id
1 'polypeptide(L)'
;MAQEEPFIGCTGDVGDDLGSRIIAARQVRNVMRLAFLIEKTYAPYFKWFGSAFAKLTCAPKLMPLFENVWQVNNWQPREAALNEAYLFMARWHNKLNLTDLLPAEVSYFHERPYRIINSELFAEALYSQIKEPQVRTLPHGLGNLDQISDSTDVLSKPKRFPKFSALFAQGDPYSKT
;
A
#
# COMPACT_ATOMS: atom_id res chain seq x y z
N MET A 1 2.05 2.19 -3.74
CA MET A 1 2.08 1.00 -4.62
C MET A 1 2.83 1.38 -5.89
N ALA A 2 2.35 2.38 -6.65
CA ALA A 2 2.91 2.91 -7.90
C ALA A 2 4.44 2.88 -8.02
N GLN A 3 5.17 3.44 -7.05
CA GLN A 3 6.63 3.57 -7.09
C GLN A 3 7.40 2.25 -7.27
N GLU A 4 6.84 1.11 -6.89
CA GLU A 4 7.53 -0.19 -6.95
C GLU A 4 6.78 -1.23 -7.81
N GLU A 5 5.67 -0.87 -8.47
CA GLU A 5 4.91 -1.80 -9.33
C GLU A 5 5.79 -2.55 -10.35
N PRO A 6 6.69 -1.88 -11.11
CA PRO A 6 7.51 -2.60 -12.09
C PRO A 6 8.67 -3.37 -11.45
N PHE A 7 9.01 -3.14 -10.17
CA PHE A 7 10.29 -3.60 -9.62
C PHE A 7 10.36 -5.11 -9.35
N ILE A 8 9.21 -5.80 -9.20
CA ILE A 8 9.15 -7.26 -9.16
C ILE A 8 9.70 -7.85 -10.47
N GLY A 9 9.31 -7.27 -11.59
CA GLY A 9 9.79 -7.63 -12.93
C GLY A 9 11.23 -7.19 -13.16
N CYS A 10 11.59 -5.93 -12.84
CA CYS A 10 12.95 -5.42 -13.00
C CYS A 10 14.01 -6.29 -12.28
N THR A 11 13.72 -6.73 -11.06
CA THR A 11 14.64 -7.58 -10.28
C THR A 11 14.68 -9.00 -10.82
N GLY A 12 13.52 -9.57 -11.16
CA GLY A 12 13.44 -10.91 -11.73
C GLY A 12 14.09 -11.04 -13.10
N ASP A 13 14.03 -10.00 -13.93
CA ASP A 13 14.61 -9.95 -15.28
C ASP A 13 16.14 -10.06 -15.28
N VAL A 14 16.78 -9.54 -14.21
CA VAL A 14 18.23 -9.69 -14.00
C VAL A 14 18.60 -10.94 -13.17
N GLY A 15 17.63 -11.82 -12.91
CA GLY A 15 17.84 -13.07 -12.15
C GLY A 15 17.84 -12.90 -10.62
N ASP A 16 17.51 -11.73 -10.09
CA ASP A 16 17.41 -11.48 -8.65
C ASP A 16 16.03 -11.90 -8.11
N ASP A 17 15.82 -13.21 -7.94
CA ASP A 17 14.57 -13.73 -7.39
C ASP A 17 14.35 -13.30 -5.93
N LEU A 18 15.41 -13.16 -5.14
CA LEU A 18 15.31 -12.73 -3.74
C LEU A 18 14.81 -11.29 -3.63
N GLY A 19 15.40 -10.37 -4.41
CA GLY A 19 14.95 -8.98 -4.51
C GLY A 19 13.48 -8.91 -4.96
N SER A 20 13.11 -9.70 -5.96
CA SER A 20 11.73 -9.80 -6.43
C SER A 20 10.75 -10.25 -5.33
N ARG A 21 11.13 -11.20 -4.48
CA ARG A 21 10.34 -11.63 -3.31
C ARG A 21 10.23 -10.55 -2.22
N ILE A 22 11.32 -9.84 -1.92
CA ILE A 22 11.33 -8.76 -0.90
C ILE A 22 10.37 -7.65 -1.30
N ILE A 23 10.42 -7.24 -2.57
CA ILE A 23 9.55 -6.20 -3.11
C ILE A 23 8.10 -6.68 -3.10
N ALA A 24 7.85 -7.92 -3.53
CA ALA A 24 6.52 -8.50 -3.47
C ALA A 24 5.96 -8.54 -2.03
N ALA A 25 6.77 -8.90 -1.02
CA ALA A 25 6.39 -8.86 0.40
C ALA A 25 5.93 -7.47 0.85
N ARG A 26 6.68 -6.44 0.45
CA ARG A 26 6.34 -5.05 0.73
C ARG A 26 5.06 -4.62 0.02
N GLN A 27 4.84 -5.07 -1.22
CA GLN A 27 3.62 -4.78 -1.96
C GLN A 27 2.38 -5.47 -1.39
N VAL A 28 2.46 -6.74 -1.00
CA VAL A 28 1.35 -7.42 -0.31
C VAL A 28 1.00 -6.70 0.98
N ARG A 29 2.00 -6.29 1.79
CA ARG A 29 1.76 -5.46 2.98
C ARG A 29 1.01 -4.17 2.64
N ASN A 30 1.38 -3.48 1.56
CA ASN A 30 0.72 -2.25 1.14
C ASN A 30 -0.73 -2.48 0.71
N VAL A 31 -1.00 -3.54 -0.06
CA VAL A 31 -2.37 -3.93 -0.46
C VAL A 31 -3.21 -4.25 0.77
N MET A 32 -2.67 -4.99 1.73
CA MET A 32 -3.38 -5.30 2.98
C MET A 32 -3.71 -4.03 3.79
N ARG A 33 -2.76 -3.09 3.91
CA ARG A 33 -3.01 -1.80 4.59
C ARG A 33 -4.09 -0.99 3.87
N LEU A 34 -4.08 -1.00 2.54
CA LEU A 34 -5.11 -0.33 1.74
C LEU A 34 -6.49 -0.98 1.91
N ALA A 35 -6.56 -2.30 2.00
CA ALA A 35 -7.82 -3.02 2.25
C ALA A 35 -8.43 -2.64 3.60
N PHE A 36 -7.63 -2.56 4.67
CA PHE A 36 -8.09 -2.04 5.96
C PHE A 36 -8.67 -0.62 5.84
N LEU A 37 -8.00 0.26 5.09
CA LEU A 37 -8.47 1.63 4.86
C LEU A 37 -9.80 1.67 4.08
N ILE A 38 -9.91 0.90 3.00
CA ILE A 38 -11.12 0.82 2.17
C ILE A 38 -12.31 0.23 2.95
N GLU A 39 -12.07 -0.80 3.75
CA GLU A 39 -13.08 -1.38 4.66
C GLU A 39 -13.29 -0.55 5.94
N LYS A 40 -12.68 0.64 6.04
CA LYS A 40 -12.81 1.56 7.19
C LYS A 40 -12.55 0.88 8.53
N THR A 41 -11.63 -0.07 8.56
CA THR A 41 -11.29 -0.88 9.72
C THR A 41 -9.87 -0.58 10.17
N TYR A 42 -9.65 -0.39 11.47
CA TYR A 42 -8.32 -0.10 12.00
C TYR A 42 -7.36 -1.28 11.80
N ALA A 43 -6.21 -1.03 11.17
CA ALA A 43 -5.15 -2.02 11.03
C ALA A 43 -4.45 -2.23 12.39
N PRO A 44 -4.43 -3.46 12.93
CA PRO A 44 -3.81 -3.70 14.23
C PRO A 44 -2.28 -3.73 14.14
N TYR A 45 -1.64 -3.86 15.31
CA TYR A 45 -0.20 -4.11 15.40
C TYR A 45 0.25 -5.30 14.56
N PHE A 46 1.48 -5.23 14.04
CA PHE A 46 1.99 -6.12 12.99
C PHE A 46 1.88 -7.62 13.32
N LYS A 47 2.02 -8.00 14.60
CA LYS A 47 1.89 -9.39 15.06
C LYS A 47 0.53 -10.03 14.74
N TRP A 48 -0.53 -9.23 14.66
CA TRP A 48 -1.89 -9.68 14.39
C TRP A 48 -2.37 -9.30 12.99
N PHE A 49 -1.49 -8.74 12.17
CA PHE A 49 -1.88 -8.12 10.91
C PHE A 49 -2.53 -9.13 9.95
N GLY A 50 -1.92 -10.31 9.77
CA GLY A 50 -2.50 -11.38 8.96
C GLY A 50 -3.81 -11.93 9.54
N SER A 51 -3.87 -12.19 10.85
CA SER A 51 -5.07 -12.73 11.49
C SER A 51 -6.25 -11.76 11.47
N ALA A 52 -5.99 -10.45 11.55
CA ALA A 52 -7.03 -9.44 11.42
C ALA A 52 -7.41 -9.22 9.95
N PHE A 53 -6.45 -9.26 9.04
CA PHE A 53 -6.72 -9.18 7.60
C PHE A 53 -7.64 -10.31 7.17
N ALA A 54 -7.46 -11.54 7.69
CA ALA A 54 -8.32 -12.69 7.43
C ALA A 54 -9.80 -12.48 7.81
N LYS A 55 -10.12 -11.47 8.63
CA LYS A 55 -11.50 -11.12 9.03
C LYS A 55 -12.15 -10.08 8.12
N LEU A 56 -11.40 -9.47 7.21
CA LEU A 56 -11.90 -8.49 6.25
C LEU A 56 -12.76 -9.17 5.19
N THR A 57 -13.75 -8.44 4.67
CA THR A 57 -14.68 -8.91 3.64
C THR A 57 -13.96 -9.34 2.36
N CYS A 58 -12.85 -8.70 1.99
CA CYS A 58 -12.05 -9.10 0.83
C CYS A 58 -11.09 -10.25 1.04
N ALA A 59 -10.82 -10.64 2.28
CA ALA A 59 -9.77 -11.61 2.57
C ALA A 59 -9.93 -12.91 1.77
N PRO A 60 -11.15 -13.49 1.61
CA PRO A 60 -11.33 -14.71 0.82
C PRO A 60 -10.93 -14.57 -0.66
N LYS A 61 -10.87 -13.35 -1.21
CA LYS A 61 -10.44 -13.08 -2.59
C LYS A 61 -8.95 -12.76 -2.68
N LEU A 62 -8.40 -12.02 -1.71
CA LEU A 62 -7.01 -11.56 -1.75
C LEU A 62 -6.02 -12.57 -1.17
N MET A 63 -6.39 -13.32 -0.13
CA MET A 63 -5.46 -14.26 0.52
C MET A 63 -4.89 -15.33 -0.42
N PRO A 64 -5.69 -15.99 -1.30
CA PRO A 64 -5.14 -16.97 -2.24
C PRO A 64 -4.15 -16.35 -3.23
N LEU A 65 -4.36 -15.09 -3.63
CA LEU A 65 -3.41 -14.37 -4.49
C LEU A 65 -2.09 -14.13 -3.76
N PHE A 66 -2.15 -13.71 -2.50
CA PHE A 66 -0.94 -13.50 -1.69
C PHE A 66 -0.19 -14.81 -1.43
N GLU A 67 -0.88 -15.92 -1.17
CA GLU A 67 -0.25 -17.23 -1.04
C GLU A 67 0.49 -17.62 -2.33
N ASN A 68 -0.14 -17.39 -3.49
CA ASN A 68 0.48 -17.67 -4.78
C ASN A 68 1.74 -16.82 -5.01
N VAL A 69 1.77 -15.55 -4.57
CA VAL A 69 2.96 -14.68 -4.63
C VAL A 69 4.17 -15.33 -3.92
N TRP A 70 3.95 -16.08 -2.83
CA TRP A 70 5.01 -16.73 -2.05
C TRP A 70 5.43 -18.11 -2.57
N GLN A 71 4.49 -18.86 -3.15
CA GLN A 71 4.71 -20.25 -3.54
C GLN A 71 5.42 -20.39 -4.90
N VAL A 72 5.35 -19.37 -5.74
CA VAL A 72 5.93 -19.41 -7.09
C VAL A 72 7.44 -19.16 -7.10
N ASN A 73 8.15 -19.91 -7.95
CA ASN A 73 9.61 -19.88 -8.05
C ASN A 73 10.17 -18.86 -9.05
N ASN A 74 9.29 -18.16 -9.79
CA ASN A 74 9.68 -17.19 -10.82
C ASN A 74 8.91 -15.89 -10.66
N TRP A 75 9.46 -14.79 -11.20
CA TRP A 75 8.88 -13.47 -11.04
C TRP A 75 7.61 -13.25 -11.87
N GLN A 76 7.49 -13.86 -13.05
CA GLN A 76 6.32 -13.68 -13.94
C GLN A 76 4.99 -14.13 -13.31
N PRO A 77 4.89 -15.34 -12.71
CA PRO A 77 3.68 -15.73 -12.00
C PRO A 77 3.46 -14.91 -10.73
N ARG A 78 4.53 -14.43 -10.08
CA ARG A 78 4.45 -13.55 -8.90
C ARG A 78 3.85 -12.18 -9.27
N GLU A 79 4.34 -11.59 -10.35
CA GLU A 79 3.83 -10.35 -10.93
C GLU A 79 2.36 -10.52 -11.36
N ALA A 80 2.00 -11.64 -11.98
CA ALA A 80 0.61 -11.92 -12.36
C ALA A 80 -0.31 -11.94 -11.13
N ALA A 81 0.08 -12.64 -10.06
CA ALA A 81 -0.70 -12.73 -8.84
C ALA A 81 -0.88 -11.37 -8.14
N LEU A 82 0.17 -10.53 -8.12
CA LEU A 82 0.08 -9.17 -7.60
C LEU A 82 -0.81 -8.28 -8.45
N ASN A 83 -0.71 -8.35 -9.78
CA ASN A 83 -1.57 -7.60 -10.68
C ASN A 83 -3.05 -7.95 -10.50
N GLU A 84 -3.40 -9.22 -10.28
CA GLU A 84 -4.77 -9.60 -9.93
C GLU A 84 -5.23 -8.99 -8.59
N ALA A 85 -4.34 -8.92 -7.60
CA ALA A 85 -4.65 -8.26 -6.33
C ALA A 85 -4.84 -6.74 -6.52
N TYR A 86 -4.02 -6.09 -7.34
CA TYR A 86 -4.16 -4.68 -7.67
C TYR A 86 -5.45 -4.40 -8.43
N LEU A 87 -5.78 -5.21 -9.43
CA LEU A 87 -7.04 -5.14 -10.18
C LEU A 87 -8.25 -5.25 -9.26
N PHE A 88 -8.20 -6.16 -8.28
CA PHE A 88 -9.24 -6.27 -7.28
C PHE A 88 -9.41 -4.96 -6.49
N MET A 89 -8.30 -4.35 -6.03
CA MET A 89 -8.35 -3.08 -5.31
C MET A 89 -8.85 -1.91 -6.19
N ALA A 90 -8.42 -1.83 -7.44
CA ALA A 90 -8.86 -0.81 -8.40
C ALA A 90 -10.38 -0.90 -8.65
N ARG A 91 -10.89 -2.11 -8.87
CA ARG A 91 -12.34 -2.34 -9.01
C ARG A 91 -13.09 -1.97 -7.73
N TRP A 92 -12.49 -2.17 -6.57
CA TRP A 92 -13.12 -1.79 -5.31
C TRP A 92 -13.12 -0.29 -5.08
N HIS A 93 -12.01 0.40 -5.37
CA HIS A 93 -11.96 1.87 -5.39
C HIS A 93 -13.12 2.43 -6.21
N ASN A 94 -13.31 1.93 -7.44
CA ASN A 94 -14.41 2.35 -8.31
C ASN A 94 -15.79 2.14 -7.66
N LYS A 95 -16.00 1.04 -6.92
CA LYS A 95 -17.26 0.79 -6.20
C LYS A 95 -17.52 1.79 -5.07
N LEU A 96 -16.48 2.44 -4.53
CA LEU A 96 -16.65 3.46 -3.49
C LEU A 96 -17.21 4.77 -4.06
N ASN A 97 -17.19 4.97 -5.38
CA ASN A 97 -17.66 6.18 -6.07
C ASN A 97 -17.05 7.47 -5.48
N LEU A 98 -15.77 7.43 -5.08
CA LEU A 98 -15.05 8.59 -4.56
C LEU A 98 -14.49 9.49 -5.66
N THR A 99 -14.31 8.95 -6.86
CA THR A 99 -13.82 9.63 -8.06
C THR A 99 -14.71 9.23 -9.24
N ASP A 100 -14.49 9.84 -10.41
CA ASP A 100 -14.99 9.28 -11.66
C ASP A 100 -14.45 7.85 -11.86
N LEU A 101 -15.13 7.07 -12.70
CA LEU A 101 -14.76 5.68 -12.98
C LEU A 101 -13.38 5.64 -13.65
N LEU A 102 -12.42 4.96 -13.03
CA LEU A 102 -11.07 4.79 -13.58
C LEU A 102 -10.88 3.41 -14.22
N PRO A 103 -9.99 3.27 -15.21
CA PRO A 103 -9.66 1.97 -15.80
C PRO A 103 -9.07 1.02 -14.74
N ALA A 104 -9.68 -0.15 -14.59
CA ALA A 104 -9.17 -1.23 -13.75
C ALA A 104 -8.53 -2.29 -14.64
N GLU A 105 -7.42 -1.92 -15.27
CA GLU A 105 -6.75 -2.69 -16.33
C GLU A 105 -5.24 -2.75 -16.10
N VAL A 106 -4.62 -3.82 -16.59
CA VAL A 106 -3.17 -3.99 -16.55
C VAL A 106 -2.57 -3.51 -17.86
N SER A 107 -1.47 -2.79 -17.79
CA SER A 107 -0.72 -2.27 -18.94
C SER A 107 0.78 -2.47 -18.74
N TYR A 108 1.57 -2.23 -19.78
CA TYR A 108 3.02 -2.27 -19.67
C TYR A 108 3.59 -0.98 -19.08
N PHE A 109 4.67 -1.12 -18.30
CA PHE A 109 5.43 0.01 -17.77
C PHE A 109 6.26 0.65 -18.89
N HIS A 110 5.69 1.65 -19.54
CA HIS A 110 6.26 2.29 -20.74
C HIS A 110 6.59 1.22 -21.80
N GLU A 111 7.83 1.20 -22.31
CA GLU A 111 8.31 0.24 -23.31
C GLU A 111 8.84 -1.07 -22.69
N ARG A 112 8.79 -1.21 -21.36
CA ARG A 112 9.35 -2.37 -20.65
C ARG A 112 8.33 -3.49 -20.50
N PRO A 113 8.77 -4.76 -20.48
CA PRO A 113 7.87 -5.92 -20.40
C PRO A 113 7.32 -6.20 -19.00
N TYR A 114 7.19 -5.16 -18.15
CA TYR A 114 6.68 -5.29 -16.78
C TYR A 114 5.25 -4.77 -16.73
N ARG A 115 4.38 -5.51 -16.06
CA ARG A 115 2.94 -5.24 -16.04
C ARG A 115 2.53 -4.51 -14.77
N ILE A 116 1.79 -3.42 -14.94
CA ILE A 116 1.40 -2.49 -13.88
C ILE A 116 -0.08 -2.08 -14.01
N ILE A 117 -0.66 -1.53 -12.94
CA ILE A 117 -2.04 -1.00 -12.95
C ILE A 117 -2.11 0.52 -13.01
N ASN A 118 -0.95 1.21 -13.02
CA ASN A 118 -0.87 2.66 -12.92
C ASN A 118 -1.60 3.19 -11.67
N SER A 119 -1.31 2.64 -10.48
CA SER A 119 -2.02 3.06 -9.26
C SER A 119 -1.84 4.56 -8.91
N GLU A 120 -0.87 5.24 -9.51
CA GLU A 120 -0.71 6.70 -9.44
C GLU A 120 -1.98 7.42 -9.92
N LEU A 121 -2.63 6.95 -10.98
CA LEU A 121 -3.86 7.56 -11.53
C LEU A 121 -4.99 7.60 -10.49
N PHE A 122 -5.09 6.57 -9.66
CA PHE A 122 -6.08 6.50 -8.58
C PHE A 122 -5.75 7.49 -7.47
N ALA A 123 -4.47 7.63 -7.13
CA ALA A 123 -4.02 8.59 -6.13
C ALA A 123 -4.25 10.03 -6.61
N GLU A 124 -3.88 10.36 -7.85
CA GLU A 124 -4.11 11.67 -8.47
C GLU A 124 -5.59 12.03 -8.53
N ALA A 125 -6.44 11.08 -8.95
CA ALA A 125 -7.87 11.27 -8.97
C ALA A 125 -8.41 11.56 -7.56
N LEU A 126 -7.99 10.83 -6.53
CA LEU A 126 -8.36 11.12 -5.14
C LEU A 126 -7.89 12.49 -4.67
N TYR A 127 -6.66 12.89 -4.98
CA TYR A 127 -6.13 14.20 -4.65
C TYR A 127 -6.95 15.33 -5.28
N SER A 128 -7.41 15.15 -6.52
CA SER A 128 -8.24 16.15 -7.21
C SER A 128 -9.61 16.39 -6.55
N GLN A 129 -10.10 15.42 -5.76
CA GLN A 129 -11.38 15.53 -5.05
C GLN A 129 -11.28 16.31 -3.74
N ILE A 130 -10.06 16.62 -3.27
CA ILE A 130 -9.85 17.36 -2.03
C ILE A 130 -10.23 18.83 -2.25
N LYS A 131 -11.30 19.28 -1.57
CA LYS A 131 -11.81 20.65 -1.70
C LYS A 131 -11.28 21.61 -0.65
N GLU A 132 -10.99 21.11 0.55
CA GLU A 132 -10.58 21.92 1.69
C GLU A 132 -9.20 22.55 1.47
N PRO A 133 -9.07 23.89 1.42
CA PRO A 133 -7.79 24.55 1.14
C PRO A 133 -6.67 24.14 2.10
N GLN A 134 -6.98 24.00 3.39
CA GLN A 134 -5.98 23.60 4.38
C GLN A 134 -5.38 22.21 4.07
N VAL A 135 -6.24 21.27 3.65
CA VAL A 135 -5.79 19.91 3.29
C VAL A 135 -5.01 19.91 1.98
N ARG A 136 -5.41 20.72 1.00
CA ARG A 136 -4.69 20.84 -0.29
C ARG A 136 -3.26 21.38 -0.15
N THR A 137 -2.98 22.15 0.90
CA THR A 137 -1.63 22.69 1.16
C THR A 137 -0.69 21.67 1.79
N LEU A 138 -1.20 20.52 2.26
CA LEU A 138 -0.36 19.47 2.84
C LEU A 138 0.48 18.78 1.75
N PRO A 139 1.73 18.40 2.05
CA PRO A 139 2.56 17.67 1.09
C PRO A 139 1.91 16.34 0.66
N HIS A 140 1.92 16.07 -0.64
CA HIS A 140 1.42 14.80 -1.18
C HIS A 140 2.33 13.63 -0.78
N GLY A 141 1.73 12.46 -0.61
CA GLY A 141 2.45 11.22 -0.28
C GLY A 141 3.01 11.14 1.15
N LEU A 142 2.94 12.22 1.94
CA LEU A 142 3.38 12.23 3.34
C LEU A 142 2.21 12.01 4.28
N GLY A 143 2.36 11.03 5.17
CA GLY A 143 1.47 10.72 6.27
C GLY A 143 2.20 10.78 7.61
N ASN A 144 1.86 9.87 8.51
CA ASN A 144 2.46 9.83 9.85
C ASN A 144 3.82 9.08 9.82
N LEU A 145 4.60 9.20 10.89
CA LEU A 145 5.93 8.60 11.07
C LEU A 145 5.95 7.07 10.90
N ASP A 146 4.81 6.42 11.06
CA ASP A 146 4.61 4.98 10.80
C ASP A 146 4.71 4.61 9.30
N GLN A 147 4.82 5.60 8.40
CA GLN A 147 5.23 5.38 7.03
C GLN A 147 6.74 5.15 6.88
N ILE A 148 7.54 5.70 7.79
CA ILE A 148 9.02 5.68 7.74
C ILE A 148 9.57 4.59 8.67
N SER A 149 8.93 4.35 9.80
CA SER A 149 9.43 3.45 10.83
C SER A 149 8.31 2.65 11.50
N ASP A 150 8.46 1.33 11.55
CA ASP A 150 7.61 0.44 12.36
C ASP A 150 8.16 0.23 13.80
N SER A 151 9.27 0.90 14.16
CA SER A 151 9.86 0.78 15.50
C SER A 151 8.96 1.43 16.56
N THR A 152 8.42 0.62 17.45
CA THR A 152 7.63 1.09 18.61
C THR A 152 8.40 2.11 19.44
N ASP A 153 9.72 1.96 19.61
CA ASP A 153 10.52 2.92 20.37
C ASP A 153 10.58 4.29 19.68
N VAL A 154 10.69 4.31 18.35
CA VAL A 154 10.64 5.56 17.58
C VAL A 154 9.24 6.17 17.68
N LEU A 155 8.19 5.37 17.48
CA LEU A 155 6.78 5.80 17.44
C LEU A 155 6.19 6.20 18.80
N SER A 156 6.76 5.75 19.92
CA SER A 156 6.20 6.00 21.27
C SER A 156 7.10 6.85 22.18
N LYS A 157 8.38 7.03 21.84
CA LYS A 157 9.35 7.75 22.70
C LYS A 157 10.08 8.85 21.91
N PRO A 158 9.37 9.90 21.44
CA PRO A 158 9.95 10.96 20.60
C PRO A 158 11.16 11.65 21.24
N LYS A 159 11.18 11.78 22.57
CA LYS A 159 12.28 12.40 23.34
C LYS A 159 13.62 11.65 23.20
N ARG A 160 13.61 10.35 22.86
CA ARG A 160 14.84 9.57 22.61
C ARG A 160 15.42 9.81 21.22
N PHE A 161 14.62 10.32 20.29
CA PHE A 161 15.01 10.58 18.91
C PHE A 161 14.61 12.01 18.49
N PRO A 162 15.33 13.04 18.99
CA PRO A 162 14.93 14.44 18.86
C PRO A 162 14.81 14.93 17.40
N LYS A 163 15.48 14.29 16.44
CA LYS A 163 15.29 14.61 15.01
C LYS A 163 13.91 14.20 14.49
N PHE A 164 13.30 13.15 15.07
CA PHE A 164 11.96 12.70 14.71
C PHE A 164 10.85 13.37 15.54
N SER A 165 11.17 14.06 16.64
CA SER A 165 10.15 14.68 17.50
C SER A 165 9.32 15.74 16.77
N ALA A 166 9.91 16.42 15.78
CA ALA A 166 9.21 17.40 14.94
C ALA A 166 8.13 16.78 14.04
N LEU A 167 8.16 15.46 13.81
CA LEU A 167 7.19 14.73 13.01
C LEU A 167 5.97 14.26 13.81
N PHE A 168 6.00 14.40 15.14
CA PHE A 168 4.85 14.12 15.99
C PHE A 168 3.98 15.37 16.10
N ALA A 169 2.65 15.20 15.99
CA ALA A 169 1.73 16.28 16.30
C ALA A 169 2.00 16.77 17.74
N GLN A 170 2.25 18.07 17.90
CA GLN A 170 2.35 18.69 19.22
C GLN A 170 0.95 18.79 19.83
N GLY A 171 0.50 17.70 20.44
CA GLY A 171 -0.75 17.64 21.18
C GLY A 171 -0.80 16.30 21.91
N ASP A 172 -1.02 16.34 23.22
CA ASP A 172 -1.25 15.13 24.01
C ASP A 172 -2.67 14.62 23.68
N PRO A 173 -2.82 13.47 22.97
CA PRO A 173 -4.15 12.93 22.66
C PRO A 173 -4.87 12.41 23.92
N TYR A 174 -4.21 12.40 25.08
CA TYR A 174 -4.78 12.06 26.39
C TYR A 174 -4.95 13.28 27.30
N SER A 175 -4.77 14.50 26.79
CA SER A 175 -5.17 15.71 27.52
C SER A 175 -6.69 15.73 27.66
N LYS A 176 -7.19 15.18 28.77
CA LYS A 176 -8.56 15.37 29.21
C LYS A 176 -8.69 16.82 29.68
N THR A 177 -9.20 17.68 28.81
CA THR A 177 -10.04 18.82 29.25
C THR A 177 -11.44 18.32 29.53
#